data_AF-A0A3M1EXP2-F1
#
_entry.id   AF-A0A3M1EXP2-F1
#
_cell.length_a   1.000
_cell.length_b   1.000
_cell.length_c   1.000
_cell.angle_alpha   90.00
_cell.angle_beta   90.00
_cell.angle_gamma   90.00
#
_symmetry.space_group_name_H-M   'P 1'
#
loop_
_entity.id
_entity.type
_entity.pdbx_description
1 polymer ?
#
loop_
_entity_poly.entity_id
_entity_poly.type
_entity_poly.pdbx_seq_one_letter_code
_entity_poly.pdbx_strand_id
1 'polypeptide(L)'
;MKKYPVAAFYLLAILISWAGWGPVVLGSRGVSFFQSPFFQILLILPAVGPMVAAVIVLRRAGEGESVRAMFRSLFGWRVSARWVGVAVGLPLLLLLIGRGATAWLGLAAKPVPGQGNPVATFLMALV
;
A
#
# COMPACT_ATOMS: atom_id res chain seq x y z
N MET A 1 -9.94 -23.44 -6.15
CA MET A 1 -10.40 -22.06 -5.85
C MET A 1 -11.90 -21.97 -5.59
N LYS A 2 -12.77 -22.73 -6.30
CA LYS A 2 -14.24 -22.66 -6.10
C LYS A 2 -14.73 -22.92 -4.67
N LYS A 3 -14.09 -23.82 -3.91
CA LYS A 3 -14.52 -24.17 -2.55
C LYS A 3 -14.15 -23.11 -1.49
N TYR A 4 -13.02 -22.41 -1.67
CA TYR A 4 -12.52 -21.40 -0.72
C TYR A 4 -11.91 -20.19 -1.47
N PRO A 5 -12.73 -19.41 -2.21
CA PRO A 5 -12.23 -18.32 -3.04
C PRO A 5 -11.58 -17.20 -2.22
N VAL A 6 -12.14 -16.90 -1.04
CA VAL A 6 -11.62 -15.88 -0.12
C VAL A 6 -10.24 -16.25 0.42
N ALA A 7 -10.08 -17.48 0.93
CA ALA A 7 -8.78 -17.95 1.42
C ALA A 7 -7.73 -17.96 0.29
N ALA A 8 -8.11 -18.41 -0.90
CA ALA A 8 -7.23 -18.41 -2.06
C ALA A 8 -6.81 -16.98 -2.49
N PHE A 9 -7.72 -16.01 -2.40
CA PHE A 9 -7.42 -14.60 -2.62
C PHE A 9 -6.37 -14.08 -1.65
N TYR A 10 -6.58 -14.25 -0.33
CA TYR A 10 -5.64 -13.75 0.67
C TYR A 10 -4.27 -14.41 0.54
N LEU A 11 -4.23 -15.73 0.34
CA LEU A 11 -2.97 -16.45 0.14
C LEU A 11 -2.22 -15.93 -1.09
N LEU A 12 -2.89 -15.75 -2.23
CA LEU A 12 -2.25 -15.20 -3.42
C LEU A 12 -1.81 -13.75 -3.24
N ALA A 13 -2.64 -12.90 -2.64
CA ALA A 13 -2.31 -11.49 -2.41
C ALA A 13 -1.05 -11.37 -1.53
N ILE A 14 -0.97 -12.17 -0.46
CA ILE A 14 0.19 -12.24 0.43
C ILE A 14 1.41 -12.73 -0.35
N LEU A 15 1.32 -13.85 -1.05
CA LEU A 15 2.46 -14.43 -1.78
C LEU A 15 3.01 -13.49 -2.85
N ILE A 16 2.13 -12.86 -3.65
CA ILE A 16 2.54 -11.90 -4.68
C ILE A 16 3.19 -10.67 -4.03
N SER A 17 2.59 -10.13 -2.96
CA SER A 17 3.13 -8.95 -2.29
C SER A 17 4.50 -9.22 -1.66
N TRP A 18 4.66 -10.37 -1.02
CA TRP A 18 5.92 -10.79 -0.40
C TRP A 18 6.99 -11.19 -1.40
N ALA A 19 6.63 -11.63 -2.60
CA ALA A 19 7.59 -11.81 -3.68
C ALA A 19 8.29 -10.49 -4.08
N GLY A 20 7.62 -9.34 -3.89
CA GLY A 20 8.23 -8.02 -4.07
C GLY A 20 8.95 -7.47 -2.82
N TRP A 21 8.31 -7.53 -1.65
CA TRP A 21 8.90 -7.04 -0.41
C TRP A 21 10.09 -7.87 0.09
N GLY A 22 10.05 -9.20 -0.11
CA GLY A 22 11.04 -10.13 0.41
C GLY A 22 12.48 -9.74 0.03
N PRO A 23 12.79 -9.57 -1.27
CA PRO A 23 14.10 -9.09 -1.71
C PRO A 23 14.54 -7.79 -1.04
N VAL A 24 13.67 -6.77 -1.00
CA VAL A 24 14.01 -5.46 -0.41
C VAL A 24 14.29 -5.56 1.09
N VAL A 25 13.50 -6.36 1.81
CA VAL A 25 13.72 -6.62 3.24
C VAL A 25 15.00 -7.41 3.50
N LEU A 26 15.34 -8.37 2.63
CA LEU A 26 16.61 -9.10 2.74
C LEU A 26 17.81 -8.19 2.46
N GLY A 27 17.71 -7.33 1.45
CA GLY A 27 18.73 -6.31 1.14
C GLY A 27 18.95 -5.35 2.30
N SER A 28 17.88 -4.87 2.94
CA SER A 28 17.96 -3.98 4.12
C SER A 28 18.55 -4.67 5.36
N ARG A 29 18.60 -6.01 5.38
CA ARG A 29 19.21 -6.81 6.45
C ARG A 29 20.64 -7.28 6.14
N GLY A 30 21.23 -6.79 5.04
CA GLY A 30 22.63 -7.06 4.70
C GLY A 30 22.88 -8.24 3.76
N VAL A 31 21.84 -8.82 3.14
CA VAL A 31 22.04 -9.86 2.12
C VAL A 31 22.52 -9.20 0.83
N SER A 32 23.81 -9.31 0.54
CA SER A 32 24.51 -8.59 -0.55
C SER A 32 23.86 -8.74 -1.93
N PHE A 33 23.35 -9.93 -2.26
CA PHE A 33 22.65 -10.18 -3.53
C PHE A 33 21.47 -9.24 -3.76
N PHE A 34 20.73 -8.88 -2.71
CA PHE A 34 19.51 -8.06 -2.79
C PHE A 34 19.73 -6.56 -2.57
N GLN A 35 20.99 -6.11 -2.40
CA GLN A 35 21.29 -4.68 -2.20
C GLN A 35 21.27 -3.87 -3.49
N SER A 36 21.26 -4.54 -4.65
CA SER A 36 21.16 -3.84 -5.94
C SER A 36 19.83 -3.07 -6.04
N PRO A 37 19.85 -1.80 -6.51
CA PRO A 37 18.64 -1.02 -6.71
C PRO A 37 17.68 -1.66 -7.71
N PHE A 38 18.15 -2.59 -8.54
CA PHE A 38 17.31 -3.36 -9.46
C PHE A 38 16.14 -4.07 -8.75
N PHE A 39 16.32 -4.55 -7.51
CA PHE A 39 15.26 -5.22 -6.77
C PHE A 39 14.11 -4.28 -6.36
N GLN A 40 14.31 -2.96 -6.41
CA GLN A 40 13.24 -2.00 -6.14
C GLN A 40 12.13 -2.07 -7.20
N ILE A 41 12.42 -2.51 -8.44
CA ILE A 41 11.38 -2.70 -9.46
C ILE A 41 10.32 -3.71 -9.00
N LEU A 42 10.69 -4.66 -8.14
CA LEU A 42 9.78 -5.66 -7.61
C LEU A 42 8.76 -5.07 -6.62
N LEU A 43 8.94 -3.82 -6.15
CA LEU A 43 7.96 -3.13 -5.32
C LEU A 43 6.66 -2.79 -6.07
N ILE A 44 6.62 -2.97 -7.39
CA ILE A 44 5.35 -2.95 -8.12
C ILE A 44 4.44 -4.11 -7.70
N LEU A 45 5.00 -5.27 -7.35
CA LEU A 45 4.24 -6.46 -6.95
C LEU A 45 3.36 -6.21 -5.71
N PRO A 46 3.85 -5.68 -4.58
CA PRO A 46 2.98 -5.36 -3.45
C PRO A 46 1.99 -4.23 -3.74
N ALA A 47 2.31 -3.30 -4.65
CA ALA A 47 1.36 -2.24 -5.05
C ALA A 47 0.14 -2.80 -5.80
N VAL A 48 0.33 -3.80 -6.67
CA VAL A 48 -0.75 -4.38 -7.49
C VAL A 48 -1.17 -5.80 -7.08
N GLY A 49 -0.50 -6.39 -6.10
CA GLY A 49 -0.60 -7.81 -5.75
C GLY A 49 -2.01 -8.28 -5.40
N PRO A 50 -2.75 -7.56 -4.54
CA PRO A 50 -4.16 -7.87 -4.26
C PRO A 50 -5.04 -7.82 -5.52
N MET A 51 -4.84 -6.83 -6.40
CA MET A 51 -5.59 -6.72 -7.65
C MET A 51 -5.33 -7.93 -8.56
N VAL A 52 -4.07 -8.32 -8.73
CA VAL A 52 -3.68 -9.50 -9.52
C VAL A 52 -4.26 -10.78 -8.91
N ALA A 53 -4.19 -10.93 -7.58
CA ALA A 53 -4.79 -12.07 -6.89
C ALA A 53 -6.31 -12.17 -7.12
N ALA A 54 -7.04 -11.04 -7.04
CA ALA A 54 -8.48 -10.99 -7.34
C ALA A 54 -8.78 -11.45 -8.76
N VAL A 55 -8.03 -10.95 -9.76
CA VAL A 55 -8.20 -11.35 -11.17
C VAL A 55 -7.96 -12.85 -11.35
N ILE A 56 -6.91 -13.41 -10.73
CA ILE A 56 -6.60 -14.85 -10.81
C ILE A 56 -7.75 -15.68 -10.22
N VAL A 57 -8.22 -15.33 -9.01
CA VAL A 57 -9.30 -16.07 -8.33
C VAL A 57 -10.59 -16.03 -9.13
N LEU A 58 -11.02 -14.84 -9.58
CA LEU A 58 -12.26 -14.67 -10.35
C LEU A 58 -12.21 -15.42 -11.68
N ARG A 59 -11.10 -15.33 -12.43
CA ARG A 59 -10.94 -16.09 -13.68
C ARG A 59 -10.98 -17.60 -13.44
N ARG A 60 -10.35 -18.09 -12.37
CA ARG A 60 -10.32 -19.52 -12.03
C ARG A 60 -11.64 -20.02 -11.44
N ALA A 61 -12.50 -19.14 -10.94
CA ALA A 61 -13.87 -19.47 -10.56
C ALA A 61 -14.81 -19.61 -11.77
N GLY A 62 -14.41 -19.10 -12.95
CA GLY A 62 -15.24 -19.04 -14.16
C GLY A 62 -16.05 -17.74 -14.27
N GLU A 63 -15.74 -16.75 -13.43
CA GLU A 63 -16.48 -15.49 -13.33
C GLU A 63 -15.81 -14.37 -14.14
N GLY A 64 -15.69 -14.57 -15.45
CA GLY A 64 -15.05 -13.60 -16.35
C GLY A 64 -15.76 -12.24 -16.40
N GLU A 65 -17.08 -12.24 -16.31
CA GLU A 65 -17.90 -11.02 -16.26
C GLU A 65 -17.65 -10.21 -14.98
N SER A 66 -17.43 -10.88 -13.85
CA SER A 66 -17.08 -10.25 -12.56
C SER A 66 -15.75 -9.48 -12.64
N VAL A 67 -14.78 -9.94 -13.43
CA VAL A 67 -13.52 -9.19 -13.66
C VAL A 67 -13.79 -7.88 -14.40
N ARG A 68 -14.61 -7.91 -15.46
CA ARG A 68 -14.96 -6.70 -16.23
C ARG A 68 -15.79 -5.73 -15.40
N ALA A 69 -16.71 -6.24 -14.59
CA ALA A 69 -17.50 -5.45 -13.65
C ALA A 69 -16.59 -4.76 -12.59
N MET A 70 -15.58 -5.46 -12.09
CA MET A 70 -14.60 -4.91 -11.14
C MET A 70 -13.83 -3.73 -11.73
N PHE A 71 -13.36 -3.82 -12.98
CA PHE A 71 -12.68 -2.68 -13.60
C PHE A 71 -13.65 -1.54 -13.93
N ARG A 72 -14.88 -1.86 -14.35
CA ARG A 72 -15.89 -0.85 -14.65
C ARG A 72 -16.30 -0.03 -13.42
N SER A 73 -16.32 -0.66 -12.24
CA SER A 73 -16.66 0.05 -11.00
C SER A 73 -15.60 1.08 -10.58
N LEU A 74 -14.32 0.89 -10.94
CA LEU A 74 -13.24 1.84 -10.63
C LEU A 74 -13.44 3.20 -11.29
N PHE A 75 -14.04 3.23 -12.48
CA PHE A 75 -14.30 4.47 -13.23
C PHE A 75 -15.66 5.08 -12.90
N GLY A 76 -16.48 4.41 -12.09
CA GLY A 76 -17.79 4.90 -11.67
C GLY A 76 -17.66 5.88 -10.51
N TRP A 77 -17.65 7.18 -10.78
CA TRP A 77 -17.73 8.18 -9.71
C TRP A 77 -19.11 8.14 -9.05
N ARG A 78 -19.17 7.60 -7.82
CA ARG A 78 -20.40 7.45 -7.03
C ARG A 78 -20.35 8.18 -5.68
N VAL A 79 -19.31 8.99 -5.48
CA VAL A 79 -18.96 9.53 -4.17
C VAL A 79 -19.35 11.01 -4.08
N SER A 80 -20.21 11.35 -3.13
CA SER A 80 -20.57 12.75 -2.87
C SER A 80 -19.37 13.53 -2.32
N ALA A 81 -19.31 14.84 -2.56
CA ALA A 81 -18.24 15.71 -2.05
C ALA A 81 -18.01 15.61 -0.53
N ARG A 82 -19.06 15.35 0.26
CA ARG A 82 -18.95 15.12 1.72
C ARG A 82 -17.98 14.00 2.07
N TRP A 83 -18.04 12.88 1.35
CA TRP A 83 -17.17 11.73 1.58
C TRP A 83 -15.74 11.96 1.13
N VAL A 84 -15.53 12.79 0.10
CA VAL A 84 -14.19 13.26 -0.28
C VAL A 84 -13.61 14.12 0.84
N GLY A 85 -14.40 15.05 1.39
CA GLY A 85 -14.00 15.86 2.54
C GLY A 85 -13.63 15.01 3.77
N VAL A 86 -14.40 13.96 4.07
CA VAL A 86 -14.06 13.01 5.15
C VAL A 86 -12.77 12.26 4.84
N ALA A 87 -12.60 11.75 3.61
CA ALA A 87 -11.43 10.97 3.22
C ALA A 87 -10.12 11.77 3.30
N VAL A 88 -10.17 13.08 3.03
CA VAL A 88 -9.00 13.97 3.12
C VAL A 88 -8.85 14.54 4.54
N GLY A 89 -9.94 14.95 5.16
CA GLY A 89 -9.93 15.62 6.46
C GLY A 89 -9.57 14.70 7.61
N LEU A 90 -10.02 13.44 7.59
CA LEU A 90 -9.80 12.51 8.70
C LEU A 90 -8.30 12.16 8.89
N PRO A 91 -7.52 11.80 7.85
CA PRO A 91 -6.07 11.60 7.99
C PRO A 91 -5.35 12.83 8.54
N LEU A 92 -5.72 14.04 8.09
CA LEU A 92 -5.13 15.29 8.57
C LEU A 92 -5.44 15.53 10.05
N LEU A 93 -6.69 15.31 10.46
CA LEU A 93 -7.11 15.40 11.87
C LEU A 93 -6.33 14.41 12.74
N LEU A 94 -6.22 13.15 12.31
CA LEU A 94 -5.47 12.11 13.03
C LEU A 94 -3.98 12.46 13.15
N LEU A 95 -3.38 13.03 12.08
CA LEU A 95 -2.00 13.50 12.11
C LEU A 95 -1.80 14.61 13.15
N LEU A 96 -2.68 15.61 13.17
CA LEU A 96 -2.60 16.73 14.11
C LEU A 96 -2.82 16.27 15.56
N ILE A 97 -3.79 15.39 15.80
CA ILE A 97 -4.03 14.78 17.11
C ILE A 97 -2.80 13.98 17.56
N GLY A 98 -2.24 13.16 16.67
CA GLY A 98 -1.03 12.38 16.96
C GLY A 98 0.17 13.25 17.33
N ARG A 99 0.40 14.35 16.59
CA ARG A 99 1.45 15.33 16.92
C ARG A 99 1.20 16.03 18.26
N GLY A 100 -0.04 16.45 18.52
CA GLY A 100 -0.39 17.09 19.79
C GLY A 100 -0.18 16.15 20.98
N ALA A 101 -0.61 14.89 20.83
CA ALA A 101 -0.44 13.86 21.86
C ALA A 101 1.05 13.57 22.13
N THR A 102 1.87 13.39 21.10
CA THR A 102 3.31 13.13 21.29
C THR A 102 4.04 14.33 21.88
N ALA A 103 3.69 15.56 21.49
CA ALA A 103 4.24 16.77 22.10
C ALA A 103 3.89 16.87 23.59
N TRP A 104 2.62 16.62 23.93
CA TRP A 104 2.16 16.64 25.32
C TRP A 104 2.84 15.57 26.19
N LEU A 105 3.10 14.40 25.62
CA LEU A 105 3.80 13.30 26.30
C LEU A 105 5.34 13.45 26.31
N GLY A 106 5.90 14.50 25.70
CA GLY A 106 7.36 14.66 25.56
C GLY A 106 8.02 13.65 24.60
N LEU A 107 7.22 13.01 23.75
CA LEU A 107 7.63 12.01 22.74
C LEU A 107 7.73 12.63 21.33
N ALA A 108 7.82 13.95 21.22
CA ALA A 108 7.90 14.63 19.94
C ALA A 108 9.14 14.17 19.15
N ALA A 109 8.93 13.74 17.90
CA ALA A 109 10.00 13.32 17.02
C ALA A 109 10.90 14.51 16.68
N LYS A 110 12.22 14.31 16.71
CA LYS A 110 13.17 15.29 16.20
C LYS A 110 13.13 15.27 14.67
N PRO A 111 13.05 16.42 13.99
CA PRO A 111 13.13 16.48 12.53
C PRO A 111 14.43 15.82 12.06
N VAL A 112 14.33 14.77 11.27
CA VAL A 112 15.50 14.18 10.59
C VAL A 112 15.67 14.95 9.28
N PRO A 113 16.81 15.63 9.04
CA PRO A 113 17.07 16.29 7.77
C PRO A 113 16.93 15.27 6.65
N GLY A 114 16.08 15.57 5.66
CA GLY A 114 15.93 14.69 4.50
C GLY A 114 17.30 14.51 3.85
N GLN A 115 17.74 13.26 3.70
CA GLN A 115 19.04 12.88 3.12
C GLN A 115 19.11 13.28 1.64
N GLY A 116 19.19 14.58 1.34
CA GLY A 116 19.33 15.13 -0.01
C GLY A 116 18.11 15.01 -0.94
N ASN A 117 17.05 14.29 -0.57
CA ASN A 117 15.85 14.15 -1.40
C ASN A 117 14.79 15.19 -1.00
N PRO A 118 14.49 16.19 -1.85
CA PRO A 118 13.56 17.28 -1.52
C PRO A 118 12.13 16.81 -1.27
N VAL A 119 11.70 15.70 -1.91
CA VAL A 119 10.37 15.10 -1.67
C VAL A 119 10.32 14.45 -0.30
N ALA A 120 11.37 13.73 0.08
CA ALA A 120 11.47 13.14 1.42
C ALA A 120 11.52 14.24 2.49
N THR A 121 12.26 15.32 2.24
CA THR A 121 12.31 16.48 3.14
C THR A 121 10.94 17.14 3.31
N PHE A 122 10.18 17.33 2.22
CA PHE A 122 8.84 17.89 2.28
C PHE A 122 7.85 17.01 3.05
N LEU A 123 7.85 15.70 2.78
CA LEU A 123 7.00 14.73 3.48
C LEU A 123 7.36 14.62 4.97
N MET A 124 8.65 14.65 5.30
CA MET A 124 9.13 14.61 6.69
C MET A 124 8.90 15.94 7.43
N ALA A 125 8.74 17.06 6.73
CA ALA A 125 8.33 18.32 7.37
C ALA A 125 6.84 18.28 7.79
N LEU A 126 6.01 17.51 7.07
CA LEU A 126 4.60 17.34 7.37
C LEU A 126 4.33 16.41 8.57
N VAL A 127 5.25 15.47 8.88
CA VAL A 127 5.13 14.45 9.95
C VAL A 127 5.97 14.79 11.16
#